data_AF-A0A2V5J6G8-F1
#
_entry.id   AF-A0A2V5J6G8-F1
#
_cell.length_a   1.000
_cell.length_b   1.000
_cell.length_c   1.000
_cell.angle_alpha   90.00
_cell.angle_beta   90.00
_cell.angle_gamma   90.00
#
_symmetry.space_group_name_H-M   'P 1'
#
loop_
_entity.id
_entity.type
_entity.pdbx_description
1 polymer ?
#
loop_
_entity_poly.entity_id
_entity_poly.type
_entity_poly.pdbx_seq_one_letter_code
_entity_poly.pdbx_strand_id
1 'polypeptide(L)'
;MKIGDAESRLAMQSRRFSGLLLIGILAVIYFIAGKLGLMLASLHASASPVWPPAGIALAALLLLGYRAWPAIFVGAFLVNVTTAGNFATSFAIATGNTLEALAGAWLVNRFAGGRNVFERPQGVFKFALAAAISTVISPVFGITSLALTGFADWANYGAIWLTWWLGDATGDLVFTPLVLLWSAASKRRWNKREAAEVGALLLLLVLLSGIVFGGWLEISARSYPIAFICGPVVIWTAFRFTQRETATGLFILSAIAVWGTLHGFGPFLRETENQSLLALQWWIAVLTITAMALSAGMAERRRIEEELQQQKAVVETANRTKDHFLAMLSHELRTPLTPVISTLESLEIEPAQKDDTKSALAMIRRNIELETQLIDDLLDFTRIARDKMQLRFVPVDAHLAILNV
;
A
#
# COMPACT_ATOMS: atom_id res chain seq x y z
N MET A 1 -17.36 44.12 14.60
CA MET A 1 -16.36 43.07 14.96
C MET A 1 -17.02 41.73 14.65
N LYS A 2 -16.52 41.03 13.62
CA LYS A 2 -17.29 40.05 12.83
C LYS A 2 -17.38 38.70 13.55
N ILE A 3 -18.58 38.12 13.55
CA ILE A 3 -18.89 36.76 14.07
C ILE A 3 -17.97 35.68 13.43
N GLY A 4 -17.48 35.92 12.20
CA GLY A 4 -16.50 35.04 11.53
C GLY A 4 -15.09 35.00 12.17
N ASP A 5 -14.69 36.00 12.97
CA ASP A 5 -13.39 35.98 13.66
C ASP A 5 -13.40 35.06 14.90
N ALA A 6 -14.58 34.82 15.50
CA ALA A 6 -14.72 33.94 16.65
C ALA A 6 -14.73 32.45 16.23
N GLU A 7 -15.47 32.10 15.17
CA GLU A 7 -15.51 30.74 14.64
C GLU A 7 -14.16 30.31 14.05
N SER A 8 -13.46 31.21 13.36
CA SER A 8 -12.11 30.92 12.85
C SER A 8 -11.08 30.72 13.96
N ARG A 9 -11.17 31.47 15.08
CA ARG A 9 -10.32 31.29 16.27
C ARG A 9 -10.60 29.96 16.98
N LEU A 10 -11.88 29.57 17.11
CA LEU A 10 -12.28 28.30 17.72
C LEU A 10 -11.85 27.10 16.87
N ALA A 11 -11.99 27.17 15.55
CA ALA A 11 -11.50 26.14 14.63
C ALA A 11 -9.95 26.03 14.59
N MET A 12 -9.25 27.14 14.79
CA MET A 12 -7.79 27.15 14.93
C MET A 12 -7.34 26.56 16.26
N GLN A 13 -8.03 26.88 17.35
CA GLN A 13 -7.76 26.33 18.68
C GLN A 13 -8.02 24.82 18.73
N SER A 14 -9.11 24.33 18.14
CA SER A 14 -9.40 22.90 18.10
C SER A 14 -8.34 22.11 17.30
N ARG A 15 -7.92 22.64 16.14
CA ARG A 15 -6.83 22.05 15.34
C ARG A 15 -5.47 22.09 16.06
N ARG A 16 -5.16 23.16 16.78
CA ARG A 16 -3.92 23.26 17.58
C ARG A 16 -3.93 22.31 18.79
N PHE A 17 -5.06 22.19 19.48
CA PHE A 17 -5.21 21.31 20.63
C PHE A 17 -5.09 19.83 20.22
N SER A 18 -5.72 19.44 19.11
CA SER A 18 -5.53 18.09 18.54
C SER A 18 -4.10 17.82 18.10
N GLY A 19 -3.39 18.84 17.57
CA GLY A 19 -1.98 18.71 17.19
C GLY A 19 -1.05 18.50 18.39
N LEU A 20 -1.24 19.24 19.48
CA LEU A 20 -0.45 19.10 20.71
C LEU A 20 -0.70 17.77 21.42
N LEU A 21 -1.96 17.33 21.49
CA LEU A 21 -2.32 16.00 22.02
C LEU A 21 -1.60 14.88 21.24
N LEU A 22 -1.62 14.97 19.91
CA LEU A 22 -0.97 13.99 19.04
C LEU A 22 0.55 13.95 19.23
N ILE A 23 1.19 15.12 19.35
CA ILE A 23 2.62 15.24 19.66
C ILE A 23 2.92 14.60 21.03
N GLY A 24 2.09 14.86 22.04
CA GLY A 24 2.23 14.26 23.37
C GLY A 24 2.12 12.74 23.35
N ILE A 25 1.10 12.19 22.68
CA ILE A 25 0.91 10.74 22.51
C ILE A 25 2.11 10.12 21.79
N LEU A 26 2.58 10.73 20.71
CA LEU A 26 3.74 10.24 19.95
C LEU A 26 5.01 10.23 20.80
N ALA A 27 5.24 11.26 21.61
CA ALA A 27 6.39 11.32 22.52
C ALA A 27 6.34 10.20 23.56
N VAL A 28 5.15 9.89 24.10
CA VAL A 28 4.95 8.77 25.03
C VAL A 28 5.19 7.43 24.35
N ILE A 29 4.64 7.22 23.14
CA ILE A 29 4.87 5.99 22.37
C ILE A 29 6.37 5.81 22.10
N TYR A 30 7.05 6.86 21.64
CA TYR A 30 8.50 6.85 21.42
C TYR A 30 9.24 6.49 22.71
N PHE A 31 8.86 7.10 23.83
CA PHE A 31 9.50 6.86 25.13
C PHE A 31 9.36 5.40 25.59
N ILE A 32 8.15 4.85 25.53
CA ILE A 32 7.88 3.45 25.90
C ILE A 32 8.65 2.51 24.99
N ALA A 33 8.58 2.74 23.67
CA ALA A 33 9.30 1.95 22.68
C ALA A 33 10.82 1.99 22.90
N GLY A 34 11.35 3.15 23.30
CA GLY A 34 12.77 3.32 23.61
C GLY A 34 13.19 2.57 24.87
N LYS A 35 12.39 2.65 25.93
CA LYS A 35 12.67 1.87 27.16
C LYS A 35 12.62 0.37 26.91
N LEU A 36 11.63 -0.12 26.15
CA LEU A 36 11.57 -1.53 25.75
C LEU A 36 12.76 -1.94 24.89
N GLY A 37 13.18 -1.10 23.94
CA GLY A 37 14.38 -1.33 23.14
C GLY A 37 15.64 -1.43 24.02
N LEU A 38 15.80 -0.52 24.98
CA LEU A 38 16.96 -0.53 25.89
C LEU A 38 16.96 -1.71 26.87
N MET A 39 15.81 -2.33 27.17
CA MET A 39 15.79 -3.60 27.93
C MET A 39 16.48 -4.75 27.16
N LEU A 40 16.68 -4.59 25.85
CA LEU A 40 17.34 -5.54 24.97
C LEU A 40 18.79 -5.13 24.65
N ALA A 41 19.28 -4.01 25.19
CA ALA A 41 20.63 -3.51 24.94
C ALA A 41 21.70 -4.35 25.65
N SER A 42 22.79 -4.70 24.95
CA SER A 42 23.82 -5.60 25.50
C SER A 42 25.24 -5.01 25.49
N LEU A 43 25.64 -4.30 24.42
CA LEU A 43 26.99 -3.72 24.29
C LEU A 43 27.18 -2.39 25.05
N HIS A 44 26.17 -1.53 25.01
CA HIS A 44 26.16 -0.26 25.74
C HIS A 44 24.73 -0.01 26.20
N ALA A 45 24.54 0.58 27.38
CA ALA A 45 23.21 0.86 27.94
C ALA A 45 22.32 1.77 27.06
N SER A 46 22.86 2.30 25.96
CA SER A 46 22.19 3.18 25.01
C SER A 46 22.11 2.60 23.60
N ALA A 47 22.72 1.44 23.31
CA ALA A 47 22.75 0.84 21.99
C ALA A 47 21.92 -0.46 21.97
N SER A 48 20.78 -0.42 21.30
CA SER A 48 19.86 -1.56 21.18
C SER A 48 20.11 -2.35 19.88
N PRO A 49 19.99 -3.68 19.89
CA PRO A 49 20.06 -4.50 18.66
C PRO A 49 18.98 -4.17 17.63
N VAL A 50 17.82 -3.71 18.07
CA VAL A 50 16.78 -3.16 17.20
C VAL A 50 16.24 -1.95 17.91
N TRP A 51 16.15 -0.81 17.22
CA TRP A 51 15.64 0.42 17.80
C TRP A 51 14.22 0.74 17.28
N PRO A 52 13.16 0.20 17.93
CA PRO A 52 11.78 0.52 17.57
C PRO A 52 11.46 2.02 17.40
N PRO A 53 12.02 2.92 18.23
CA PRO A 53 11.72 4.34 18.11
C PRO A 53 12.16 4.96 16.78
N ALA A 54 13.24 4.50 16.14
CA ALA A 54 13.66 4.99 14.81
C ALA A 54 12.53 4.78 13.79
N GLY A 55 12.08 3.54 13.63
CA GLY A 55 11.02 3.23 12.66
C GLY A 55 9.66 3.84 13.00
N ILE A 56 9.33 3.98 14.29
CA ILE A 56 8.13 4.70 14.72
C ILE A 56 8.23 6.19 14.38
N ALA A 57 9.39 6.81 14.61
CA ALA A 57 9.64 8.21 14.30
C ALA A 57 9.57 8.48 12.80
N LEU A 58 10.21 7.63 11.98
CA LEU A 58 10.16 7.73 10.53
C LEU A 58 8.72 7.58 10.02
N ALA A 59 8.00 6.56 10.48
CA ALA A 59 6.59 6.39 10.12
C ALA A 59 5.72 7.57 10.54
N ALA A 60 5.93 8.10 11.75
CA ALA A 60 5.18 9.24 12.25
C ALA A 60 5.41 10.50 11.41
N LEU A 61 6.64 10.78 10.97
CA LEU A 61 6.93 11.90 10.09
C LEU A 61 6.33 11.71 8.68
N LEU A 62 6.26 10.48 8.18
CA LEU A 62 5.61 10.18 6.90
C LEU A 62 4.08 10.29 6.97
N LEU A 63 3.48 10.03 8.14
CA LEU A 63 2.02 10.10 8.34
C LEU A 63 1.53 11.49 8.77
N LEU A 64 2.23 12.12 9.70
CA LEU A 64 1.82 13.37 10.36
C LEU A 64 2.57 14.60 9.80
N GLY A 65 3.57 14.36 8.95
CA GLY A 65 4.44 15.38 8.39
C GLY A 65 5.53 15.84 9.36
N TYR A 66 6.40 16.73 8.86
CA TYR A 66 7.57 17.24 9.59
C TYR A 66 7.25 17.90 10.94
N ARG A 67 6.01 18.32 11.17
CA ARG A 67 5.54 18.96 12.41
C ARG A 67 5.56 18.03 13.62
N ALA A 68 5.71 16.71 13.43
CA ALA A 68 5.83 15.74 14.51
C ALA A 68 7.23 15.70 15.15
N TRP A 69 8.23 16.39 14.57
CA TRP A 69 9.62 16.36 15.06
C TRP A 69 9.80 16.66 16.56
N PRO A 70 9.04 17.59 17.20
CA PRO A 70 9.24 17.87 18.62
C PRO A 70 8.89 16.66 19.50
N ALA A 71 7.96 15.80 19.08
CA ALA A 71 7.62 14.58 19.80
C ALA A 71 8.79 13.60 19.83
N ILE A 72 9.49 13.48 18.70
CA ILE A 72 10.66 12.61 18.55
C ILE A 72 11.80 13.12 19.43
N PHE A 73 12.06 14.43 19.37
CA PHE A 73 13.09 15.06 20.20
C PHE A 73 12.81 14.87 21.70
N VAL A 74 11.60 15.19 22.15
CA VAL A 74 11.20 15.06 23.56
C VAL A 74 11.24 13.59 23.99
N GLY A 75 10.71 12.67 23.19
CA GLY A 75 10.75 11.23 23.47
C GLY A 75 12.19 10.73 23.60
N ALA A 76 13.06 11.03 22.63
CA ALA A 76 14.47 10.63 22.64
C ALA A 76 15.24 11.23 23.81
N PHE A 77 15.00 12.51 24.12
CA PHE A 77 15.62 13.17 25.26
C PHE A 77 15.22 12.50 26.57
N LEU A 78 13.92 12.25 26.78
CA LEU A 78 13.39 11.61 27.99
C LEU A 78 13.93 10.18 28.14
N VAL A 79 14.01 9.40 27.07
CA VAL A 79 14.58 8.05 27.11
C VAL A 79 16.02 8.09 27.62
N ASN A 80 16.85 8.95 27.03
CA ASN A 80 18.28 8.99 27.34
C ASN A 80 18.58 9.62 28.70
N VAL A 81 17.90 10.71 29.08
CA VAL A 81 18.15 11.38 30.36
C VAL A 81 17.75 10.49 31.53
N THR A 82 16.70 9.69 31.36
CA THR A 82 16.25 8.72 32.39
C THR A 82 17.01 7.39 32.33
N THR A 83 17.96 7.22 31.39
CA THR A 83 18.83 6.04 31.33
C THR A 83 20.24 6.38 31.80
N ALA A 84 20.87 7.38 31.18
CA ALA A 84 22.27 7.74 31.43
C ALA A 84 22.44 8.91 32.42
N GLY A 85 21.36 9.66 32.75
CA GLY A 85 21.38 10.76 33.71
C GLY A 85 22.10 12.04 33.25
N ASN A 86 22.81 12.02 32.13
CA ASN A 86 23.57 13.17 31.64
C ASN A 86 22.75 14.00 30.62
N PHE A 87 22.51 15.27 30.95
CA PHE A 87 21.73 16.19 30.13
C PHE A 87 22.37 16.46 28.75
N ALA A 88 23.68 16.70 28.71
CA ALA A 88 24.39 17.09 27.49
C ALA A 88 24.41 15.94 26.47
N THR A 89 24.71 14.72 26.91
CA THR A 89 24.67 13.54 26.02
C THR A 89 23.24 13.24 25.57
N SER A 90 22.27 13.33 26.48
CA SER A 90 20.86 13.09 26.15
C SER A 90 20.32 14.09 25.13
N PHE A 91 20.72 15.35 25.22
CA PHE A 91 20.37 16.38 24.24
C PHE A 91 21.01 16.11 22.88
N ALA A 92 22.29 15.73 22.85
CA ALA A 92 22.99 15.37 21.63
C ALA A 92 22.37 14.15 20.94
N ILE A 93 22.10 13.07 21.68
CA ILE A 93 21.41 11.88 21.16
C ILE A 93 20.02 12.24 20.62
N ALA A 94 19.22 13.00 21.39
CA ALA A 94 17.89 13.42 20.95
C ALA A 94 17.94 14.24 19.64
N THR A 95 18.95 15.09 19.49
CA THR A 95 19.22 15.84 18.26
C THR A 95 19.53 14.89 17.10
N GLY A 96 20.44 13.94 17.31
CA GLY A 96 20.81 12.92 16.33
C GLY A 96 19.62 12.12 15.82
N ASN A 97 18.86 11.51 16.74
CA ASN A 97 17.67 10.72 16.41
C ASN A 97 16.59 11.53 15.68
N THR A 98 16.42 12.80 16.04
CA THR A 98 15.47 13.69 15.36
C THR A 98 15.92 14.01 13.94
N LEU A 99 17.21 14.33 13.76
CA LEU A 99 17.78 14.63 12.44
C LEU A 99 17.78 13.39 11.52
N GLU A 100 18.07 12.21 12.06
CA GLU A 100 17.89 10.93 11.36
C GLU A 100 16.47 10.80 10.83
N ALA A 101 15.46 10.90 11.70
CA ALA A 101 14.07 10.70 11.30
C ALA A 101 13.64 11.74 10.25
N LEU A 102 14.06 12.99 10.40
CA LEU A 102 13.80 14.06 9.43
C LEU A 102 14.45 13.79 8.07
N ALA A 103 15.72 13.36 8.07
CA ALA A 103 16.46 13.02 6.85
C ALA A 103 15.84 11.80 6.16
N GLY A 104 15.49 10.75 6.92
CA GLY A 104 14.81 9.56 6.41
C GLY A 104 13.47 9.91 5.79
N ALA A 105 12.64 10.71 6.48
CA ALA A 105 11.36 11.15 5.95
C ALA A 105 11.52 12.01 4.69
N TRP A 106 12.53 12.88 4.64
CA TRP A 106 12.87 13.64 3.44
C TRP A 106 13.29 12.76 2.26
N LEU A 107 14.20 11.82 2.46
CA LEU A 107 14.64 10.88 1.43
C LEU A 107 13.48 10.03 0.89
N VAL A 108 12.65 9.49 1.78
CA VAL A 108 11.51 8.65 1.40
C VAL A 108 10.44 9.45 0.66
N ASN A 109 10.10 10.66 1.13
CA ASN A 109 9.17 11.54 0.42
C ASN A 109 9.71 11.96 -0.96
N ARG A 110 11.01 12.25 -1.06
CA ARG A 110 11.64 12.75 -2.28
C ARG A 110 11.81 11.68 -3.35
N PHE A 111 12.22 10.46 -2.96
CA PHE A 111 12.67 9.45 -3.92
C PHE A 111 11.77 8.21 -3.99
N ALA A 112 11.06 7.87 -2.91
CA ALA A 112 10.39 6.59 -2.74
C ALA A 112 8.85 6.68 -2.68
N GLY A 113 8.26 7.87 -2.83
CA GLY A 113 6.80 8.04 -2.87
C GLY A 113 6.13 8.24 -1.51
N GLY A 114 6.91 8.59 -0.47
CA GLY A 114 6.38 8.99 0.83
C GLY A 114 5.53 7.91 1.49
N ARG A 115 4.28 8.24 1.83
CA ARG A 115 3.33 7.32 2.49
C ARG A 115 3.03 6.05 1.67
N ASN A 116 3.18 6.10 0.35
CA ASN A 116 2.87 5.00 -0.56
C ASN A 116 4.11 4.16 -0.93
N VAL A 117 5.19 4.28 -0.15
CA VAL A 117 6.48 3.65 -0.46
C VAL A 117 6.43 2.13 -0.62
N PHE A 118 5.47 1.45 0.01
CA PHE A 118 5.31 0.00 -0.06
C PHE A 118 4.28 -0.48 -1.10
N GLU A 119 3.81 0.39 -1.99
CA GLU A 119 2.91 0.00 -3.08
C GLU A 119 3.62 -0.69 -4.24
N ARG A 120 4.93 -0.46 -4.41
CA ARG A 120 5.73 -1.04 -5.49
C ARG A 120 7.06 -1.61 -4.98
N PRO A 121 7.62 -2.66 -5.61
CA PRO A 121 8.91 -3.23 -5.24
C PRO A 121 10.04 -2.20 -5.23
N GLN A 122 10.10 -1.30 -6.22
CA GLN A 122 11.18 -0.30 -6.29
C GLN A 122 11.10 0.68 -5.12
N GLY A 123 9.91 0.94 -4.59
CA GLY A 123 9.73 1.77 -3.39
C GLY A 123 10.37 1.12 -2.16
N VAL A 124 10.26 -0.20 -1.99
CA VAL A 124 10.89 -0.95 -0.89
C VAL A 124 12.41 -0.83 -0.93
N PHE A 125 13.04 -0.99 -2.10
CA PHE A 125 14.50 -0.86 -2.21
C PHE A 125 14.98 0.57 -1.96
N LYS A 126 14.25 1.57 -2.47
CA LYS A 126 14.56 2.98 -2.21
C LYS A 126 14.37 3.35 -0.74
N PHE A 127 13.36 2.77 -0.08
CA PHE A 127 13.14 2.90 1.35
C PHE A 127 14.31 2.34 2.15
N ALA A 128 14.73 1.11 1.83
CA ALA A 128 15.84 0.47 2.52
C ALA A 128 17.14 1.27 2.38
N LEU A 129 17.42 1.81 1.19
CA LEU A 129 18.56 2.70 0.97
C LEU A 129 18.43 4.02 1.73
N ALA A 130 17.24 4.63 1.72
CA ALA A 130 16.98 5.86 2.45
C ALA A 130 17.19 5.68 3.96
N ALA A 131 16.63 4.61 4.54
CA ALA A 131 16.80 4.25 5.95
C ALA A 131 18.28 4.04 6.29
N ALA A 132 19.00 3.22 5.52
CA ALA A 132 20.42 2.95 5.75
C ALA A 132 21.30 4.21 5.69
N ILE A 133 20.95 5.19 4.84
CA ILE A 133 21.67 6.47 4.73
C ILE A 133 21.28 7.41 5.87
N SER A 134 20.00 7.55 6.20
CA SER A 134 19.56 8.48 7.24
C SER A 134 20.03 8.05 8.63
N THR A 135 20.07 6.75 8.90
CA THR A 135 20.43 6.21 10.22
C THR A 135 21.91 6.33 10.56
N VAL A 136 22.74 6.80 9.63
CA VAL A 136 24.14 7.19 9.91
C VAL A 136 24.19 8.39 10.86
N ILE A 137 23.16 9.24 10.87
CA ILE A 137 23.16 10.50 11.61
C ILE A 137 23.09 10.27 13.13
N SER A 138 22.16 9.45 13.61
CA SER A 138 21.98 9.17 15.05
C SER A 138 23.26 8.75 15.76
N PRO A 139 23.97 7.69 15.34
CA PRO A 139 25.17 7.25 16.05
C PRO A 139 26.31 8.27 15.97
N VAL A 140 26.41 9.08 14.90
CA VAL A 140 27.39 10.18 14.85
C VAL A 140 27.19 11.17 15.99
N PHE A 141 25.95 11.50 16.35
CA PHE A 141 25.69 12.34 17.53
C PHE A 141 25.79 11.54 18.82
N GLY A 142 25.25 10.32 18.84
CA GLY A 142 25.17 9.48 20.03
C GLY A 142 26.53 9.06 20.57
N ILE A 143 27.25 8.21 19.84
CA ILE A 143 28.53 7.67 20.33
C ILE A 143 29.60 8.76 20.46
N THR A 144 29.61 9.78 19.59
CA THR A 144 30.54 10.92 19.73
C THR A 144 30.29 11.68 21.02
N SER A 145 29.02 11.97 21.36
CA SER A 145 28.71 12.66 22.61
C SER A 145 29.10 11.83 23.83
N LEU A 146 28.86 10.51 23.80
CA LEU A 146 29.24 9.59 24.87
C LEU A 146 30.75 9.48 25.03
N ALA A 147 31.50 9.42 23.93
CA ALA A 147 32.95 9.32 23.93
C ALA A 147 33.62 10.62 24.42
N LEU A 148 33.10 11.79 24.00
CA LEU A 148 33.59 13.09 24.46
C LEU A 148 33.34 13.35 25.96
N THR A 149 32.30 12.73 26.52
CA THR A 149 31.93 12.88 27.94
C THR A 149 32.44 11.74 28.82
N GLY A 150 33.22 10.81 28.26
CA GLY A 150 33.85 9.71 28.98
C GLY A 150 32.93 8.54 29.32
N PHE A 151 31.71 8.49 28.78
CA PHE A 151 30.78 7.38 28.97
C PHE A 151 31.01 6.22 27.99
N ALA A 152 31.76 6.44 26.91
CA ALA A 152 32.16 5.39 25.97
C ALA A 152 33.66 5.44 25.67
N ASP A 153 34.28 4.26 25.51
CA ASP A 153 35.68 4.14 25.16
C ASP A 153 35.90 4.37 23.65
N TRP A 154 36.84 5.26 23.32
CA TRP A 154 37.27 5.53 21.95
C TRP A 154 37.79 4.28 21.24
N ALA A 155 38.37 3.31 21.96
CA ALA A 155 38.83 2.05 21.38
C ALA A 155 37.67 1.22 20.81
N ASN A 156 36.48 1.32 21.40
CA ASN A 156 35.27 0.60 20.99
C ASN A 156 34.32 1.45 20.12
N TYR A 157 34.71 2.68 19.79
CA TYR A 157 33.87 3.64 19.07
C TYR A 157 33.27 3.04 17.80
N GLY A 158 34.10 2.43 16.95
CA GLY A 158 33.65 1.86 15.67
C GLY A 158 32.69 0.68 15.85
N ALA A 159 32.91 -0.17 16.86
CA ALA A 159 32.03 -1.31 17.13
C ALA A 159 30.66 -0.83 17.63
N ILE A 160 30.63 0.10 18.60
CA ILE A 160 29.38 0.65 19.13
C ILE A 160 28.63 1.43 18.05
N TRP A 161 29.35 2.23 17.25
CA TRP A 161 28.77 2.97 16.13
C TRP A 161 28.08 2.02 15.14
N LEU A 162 28.75 0.91 14.77
CA LEU A 162 28.21 -0.06 13.81
C LEU A 162 26.97 -0.77 14.35
N THR A 163 27.00 -1.22 15.61
CA THR A 163 25.84 -1.87 16.25
C THR A 163 24.66 -0.91 16.34
N TRP A 164 24.91 0.36 16.65
CA TRP A 164 23.89 1.39 16.77
C TRP A 164 23.27 1.73 15.42
N TRP A 165 24.10 2.02 14.41
CA TRP A 165 23.65 2.27 13.04
C TRP A 165 22.76 1.13 12.53
N LEU A 166 23.19 -0.12 12.74
CA LEU A 166 22.48 -1.29 12.25
C LEU A 166 21.20 -1.56 13.06
N GLY A 167 21.18 -1.21 14.35
CA GLY A 167 19.99 -1.24 15.19
C GLY A 167 18.91 -0.24 14.77
N ASP A 168 19.31 0.99 14.42
CA ASP A 168 18.43 2.05 13.91
C ASP A 168 17.90 1.67 12.51
N ALA A 169 18.77 1.22 11.60
CA ALA A 169 18.37 0.75 10.27
C ALA A 169 17.40 -0.44 10.32
N THR A 170 17.64 -1.41 11.21
CA THR A 170 16.73 -2.55 11.40
C THR A 170 15.41 -2.11 12.03
N GLY A 171 15.45 -1.15 12.95
CA GLY A 171 14.27 -0.49 13.50
C GLY A 171 13.39 0.13 12.42
N ASP A 172 13.99 0.89 11.51
CA ASP A 172 13.31 1.46 10.35
C ASP A 172 12.69 0.39 9.45
N LEU A 173 13.46 -0.65 9.10
CA LEU A 173 13.02 -1.73 8.22
C LEU A 173 11.84 -2.53 8.80
N VAL A 174 11.79 -2.74 10.11
CA VAL A 174 10.76 -3.57 10.75
C VAL A 174 9.54 -2.75 11.17
N PHE A 175 9.75 -1.61 11.83
CA PHE A 175 8.65 -0.85 12.45
C PHE A 175 7.98 0.12 11.47
N THR A 176 8.71 0.72 10.55
CA THR A 176 8.12 1.67 9.58
C THR A 176 7.03 1.03 8.70
N PRO A 177 7.27 -0.11 8.01
CA PRO A 177 6.21 -0.75 7.24
C PRO A 177 5.05 -1.22 8.11
N LEU A 178 5.31 -1.72 9.32
CA LEU A 178 4.25 -2.13 10.24
C LEU A 178 3.31 -0.95 10.55
N VAL A 179 3.86 0.19 10.96
CA VAL A 179 3.06 1.37 11.32
C VAL A 179 2.38 1.96 10.09
N LEU A 180 3.08 2.13 8.98
CA LEU A 180 2.50 2.72 7.76
C LEU A 180 1.36 1.88 7.20
N LEU A 181 1.55 0.57 7.07
CA LEU A 181 0.56 -0.31 6.45
C LEU A 181 -0.68 -0.50 7.32
N TRP A 182 -0.53 -0.51 8.65
CA TRP A 182 -1.67 -0.57 9.56
C TRP A 182 -2.41 0.77 9.72
N SER A 183 -1.73 1.89 9.49
CA SER A 183 -2.36 3.23 9.48
C SER A 183 -3.23 3.50 8.25
N ALA A 184 -3.02 2.76 7.16
CA ALA A 184 -3.84 2.88 5.96
C ALA A 184 -5.23 2.28 6.22
N ALA A 185 -6.30 2.88 5.69
CA ALA A 185 -7.63 2.29 5.76
C ALA A 185 -7.66 0.98 4.96
N SER A 186 -8.05 -0.13 5.60
CA SER A 186 -8.24 -1.40 4.89
C SER A 186 -9.59 -1.38 4.19
N LYS A 187 -9.60 -1.55 2.86
CA LYS A 187 -10.84 -1.82 2.11
C LYS A 187 -11.22 -3.30 2.13
N ARG A 188 -10.39 -4.16 2.74
CA ARG A 188 -10.59 -5.61 2.75
C ARG A 188 -11.71 -5.99 3.72
N ARG A 189 -12.74 -6.66 3.21
CA ARG A 189 -13.77 -7.31 4.03
C ARG A 189 -13.30 -8.72 4.37
N TRP A 190 -13.15 -9.01 5.66
CA TRP A 190 -12.71 -10.32 6.13
C TRP A 190 -13.83 -11.36 6.00
N ASN A 191 -13.51 -12.49 5.39
CA ASN A 191 -14.31 -13.71 5.54
C ASN A 191 -13.71 -14.58 6.65
N LYS A 192 -14.53 -15.36 7.38
CA LYS A 192 -14.09 -16.22 8.49
C LYS A 192 -12.96 -17.17 8.09
N ARG A 193 -13.02 -17.70 6.87
CA ARG A 193 -11.98 -18.58 6.30
C ARG A 193 -10.65 -17.85 6.12
N GLU A 194 -10.67 -16.64 5.58
CA GLU A 194 -9.43 -15.85 5.40
C GLU A 194 -8.80 -15.45 6.72
N ALA A 195 -9.62 -15.09 7.71
CA ALA A 195 -9.13 -14.81 9.06
C ALA A 195 -8.49 -16.05 9.71
N ALA A 196 -9.11 -17.22 9.55
CA ALA A 196 -8.55 -18.49 10.02
C ALA A 196 -7.24 -18.86 9.30
N GLU A 197 -7.16 -18.65 7.98
CA GLU A 197 -5.93 -18.88 7.20
C GLU A 197 -4.78 -17.98 7.65
N VAL A 198 -5.04 -16.68 7.85
CA VAL A 198 -4.04 -15.73 8.38
C VAL A 198 -3.62 -16.13 9.79
N GLY A 199 -4.58 -16.45 10.67
CA GLY A 199 -4.31 -16.88 12.04
C GLY A 199 -3.46 -18.15 12.10
N ALA A 200 -3.78 -19.15 11.27
CA ALA A 200 -3.03 -20.41 11.20
C ALA A 200 -1.59 -20.20 10.71
N LEU A 201 -1.39 -19.34 9.70
CA LEU A 201 -0.04 -19.04 9.19
C LEU A 201 0.80 -18.20 10.16
N LEU A 202 0.19 -17.25 10.86
CA LEU A 202 0.88 -16.50 11.93
C LEU A 202 1.23 -17.41 13.11
N LEU A 203 0.32 -18.31 13.50
CA LEU A 203 0.59 -19.31 14.54
C LEU A 203 1.73 -20.24 14.13
N LEU A 204 1.72 -20.75 12.89
CA LEU A 204 2.81 -21.56 12.35
C LEU A 204 4.13 -20.80 12.37
N LEU A 205 4.13 -19.53 11.99
CA LEU A 205 5.33 -18.69 12.05
C LEU A 205 5.84 -18.53 13.48
N VAL A 206 4.96 -18.28 14.46
CA VAL A 206 5.34 -18.20 15.88
C VAL A 206 5.95 -19.51 16.36
N LEU A 207 5.32 -20.65 16.05
CA LEU A 207 5.80 -21.97 16.45
C LEU A 207 7.16 -22.29 15.84
N LEU A 208 7.35 -22.07 14.53
CA LEU A 208 8.63 -22.30 13.87
C LEU A 208 9.72 -21.35 14.38
N SER A 209 9.37 -20.08 14.60
CA SER A 209 10.31 -19.12 15.20
C SER A 209 10.71 -19.54 16.61
N GLY A 210 9.76 -20.01 17.43
CA GLY A 210 10.04 -20.53 18.77
C GLY A 210 10.91 -21.80 18.75
N ILE A 211 10.71 -22.70 17.78
CA ILE A 211 11.56 -23.88 17.61
C ILE A 211 12.99 -23.48 17.21
N VAL A 212 13.15 -22.53 16.29
CA VAL A 212 14.46 -22.11 15.76
C VAL A 212 15.24 -21.24 16.75
N PHE A 213 14.55 -20.36 17.48
CA PHE A 213 15.17 -19.32 18.31
C PHE A 213 14.91 -19.48 19.81
N GLY A 214 13.98 -20.34 20.24
CA GLY A 214 13.55 -20.47 21.64
C GLY A 214 14.31 -21.50 22.46
N GLY A 215 15.37 -22.12 21.92
CA GLY A 215 16.22 -23.06 22.65
C GLY A 215 15.58 -24.42 22.94
N TRP A 216 14.44 -24.74 22.31
CA TRP A 216 13.71 -26.01 22.53
C TRP A 216 14.41 -27.23 21.93
N LEU A 217 15.21 -27.01 20.90
CA LEU A 217 16.05 -28.04 20.30
C LEU A 217 17.51 -27.71 20.61
N GLU A 218 18.26 -28.67 21.15
CA GLU A 218 19.72 -28.63 21.23
C GLU A 218 20.37 -28.77 19.84
N ILE A 219 19.82 -28.10 18.82
CA ILE A 219 20.49 -27.97 17.53
C ILE A 219 21.67 -27.05 17.80
N SER A 220 22.81 -27.67 18.07
CA SER A 220 24.09 -27.00 18.26
C SER A 220 24.27 -26.00 17.11
N ALA A 221 24.23 -24.71 17.45
CA ALA A 221 24.18 -23.55 16.57
C ALA A 221 25.41 -23.37 15.65
N ARG A 222 26.25 -24.40 15.50
CA ARG A 222 27.56 -24.31 14.87
C ARG A 222 27.62 -24.75 13.41
N SER A 223 26.62 -25.46 12.86
CA SER A 223 26.80 -26.07 11.52
C SER A 223 25.64 -25.99 10.52
N TYR A 224 24.40 -25.67 10.93
CA TYR A 224 23.26 -25.70 10.01
C TYR A 224 22.51 -24.37 9.94
N PRO A 225 22.21 -23.86 8.73
CA PRO A 225 21.55 -22.57 8.53
C PRO A 225 20.03 -22.70 8.76
N ILE A 226 19.61 -23.10 9.97
CA ILE A 226 18.20 -23.35 10.32
C ILE A 226 17.34 -22.09 10.34
N ALA A 227 17.95 -20.91 10.44
CA ALA A 227 17.27 -19.61 10.35
C ALA A 227 16.43 -19.48 9.07
N PHE A 228 16.87 -20.10 7.96
CA PHE A 228 16.20 -19.99 6.67
C PHE A 228 14.88 -20.77 6.59
N ILE A 229 14.58 -21.65 7.54
CA ILE A 229 13.29 -22.39 7.58
C ILE A 229 12.11 -21.43 7.75
N CYS A 230 12.30 -20.29 8.43
CA CYS A 230 11.28 -19.26 8.56
C CYS A 230 11.05 -18.49 7.23
N GLY A 231 12.04 -18.48 6.34
CA GLY A 231 12.01 -17.77 5.06
C GLY A 231 10.84 -18.15 4.15
N PRO A 232 10.67 -19.45 3.79
CA PRO A 232 9.54 -19.91 2.99
C PRO A 232 8.17 -19.53 3.57
N VAL A 233 7.99 -19.56 4.89
CA VAL A 233 6.71 -19.17 5.53
C VAL A 233 6.46 -17.68 5.38
N VAL A 234 7.48 -16.85 5.61
CA VAL A 234 7.38 -15.39 5.39
C VAL A 234 7.10 -15.08 3.91
N ILE A 235 7.82 -15.72 2.99
CA ILE A 235 7.59 -15.62 1.53
C ILE A 235 6.15 -16.01 1.20
N TRP A 236 5.64 -17.10 1.78
CA TRP A 236 4.27 -17.54 1.57
C TRP A 236 3.25 -16.48 2.02
N THR A 237 3.51 -15.76 3.12
CA THR A 237 2.63 -14.64 3.51
C THR A 237 2.57 -13.54 2.45
N ALA A 238 3.69 -13.25 1.77
CA ALA A 238 3.75 -12.26 0.70
C ALA A 238 2.96 -12.68 -0.55
N PHE A 239 2.95 -13.98 -0.88
CA PHE A 239 2.17 -14.51 -2.01
C PHE A 239 0.68 -14.63 -1.70
N ARG A 240 0.32 -15.00 -0.47
CA ARG A 240 -1.06 -15.32 -0.09
C ARG A 240 -1.82 -14.09 0.40
N PHE A 241 -1.20 -13.24 1.22
CA PHE A 241 -1.89 -12.16 1.94
C PHE A 241 -1.53 -10.78 1.40
N THR A 242 -1.79 -9.72 2.18
CA THR A 242 -1.44 -8.35 1.82
C THR A 242 -0.13 -7.96 2.50
N GLN A 243 0.41 -6.80 2.14
CA GLN A 243 1.63 -6.28 2.76
C GLN A 243 1.51 -6.13 4.28
N ARG A 244 0.30 -5.90 4.82
CA ARG A 244 0.07 -5.75 6.27
C ARG A 244 0.43 -7.02 7.02
N GLU A 245 -0.06 -8.17 6.56
CA GLU A 245 0.18 -9.45 7.23
C GLU A 245 1.65 -9.85 7.08
N THR A 246 2.28 -9.57 5.92
CA THR A 246 3.72 -9.78 5.75
C THR A 246 4.54 -8.94 6.73
N ALA A 247 4.24 -7.65 6.89
CA ALA A 247 4.92 -6.78 7.86
C ALA A 247 4.71 -7.25 9.31
N THR A 248 3.50 -7.68 9.67
CA THR A 248 3.21 -8.26 10.99
C THR A 248 4.00 -9.55 11.22
N GLY A 249 4.07 -10.46 10.24
CA GLY A 249 4.84 -11.69 10.34
C GLY A 249 6.34 -11.42 10.51
N LEU A 250 6.90 -10.49 9.73
CA LEU A 250 8.28 -10.05 9.86
C LEU A 250 8.56 -9.46 11.25
N PHE A 251 7.68 -8.62 11.77
CA PHE A 251 7.80 -8.07 13.12
C PHE A 251 7.84 -9.16 14.19
N ILE A 252 6.91 -10.12 14.14
CA ILE A 252 6.84 -11.25 15.10
C ILE A 252 8.11 -12.10 15.03
N LEU A 253 8.52 -12.49 13.82
CA LEU A 253 9.74 -13.27 13.60
C LEU A 253 10.97 -12.55 14.12
N SER A 254 11.09 -11.24 13.82
CA SER A 254 12.21 -10.41 14.29
C SER A 254 12.24 -10.32 15.81
N ALA A 255 11.08 -10.12 16.46
CA ALA A 255 10.98 -10.03 17.92
C ALA A 255 11.42 -11.34 18.60
N ILE A 256 10.96 -12.50 18.08
CA ILE A 256 11.34 -13.81 18.62
C ILE A 256 12.83 -14.09 18.37
N ALA A 257 13.36 -13.76 17.19
CA ALA A 257 14.76 -13.97 16.84
C ALA A 257 15.72 -13.09 17.68
N VAL A 258 15.36 -11.83 17.91
CA VAL A 258 16.10 -10.91 18.81
C VAL A 258 16.08 -11.43 20.23
N TRP A 259 14.90 -11.78 20.76
CA TRP A 259 14.78 -12.31 22.11
C TRP A 259 15.61 -13.59 22.30
N GLY A 260 15.49 -14.56 21.38
CA GLY A 260 16.24 -15.81 21.43
C GLY A 260 17.75 -15.60 21.40
N THR A 261 18.23 -14.79 20.46
CA THR A 261 19.67 -14.52 20.30
C THR A 261 20.27 -13.85 21.55
N LEU A 262 19.55 -12.91 22.16
CA LEU A 262 19.99 -12.25 23.40
C LEU A 262 20.02 -13.18 24.62
N HIS A 263 19.20 -14.25 24.63
CA HIS A 263 19.20 -15.25 25.70
C HIS A 263 20.17 -16.41 25.42
N GLY A 264 21.03 -16.29 24.41
CA GLY A 264 22.02 -17.31 24.06
C GLY A 264 21.46 -18.47 23.24
N PHE A 265 20.27 -18.32 22.65
CA PHE A 265 19.62 -19.34 21.84
C PHE A 265 19.68 -19.04 20.34
N GLY A 266 19.48 -20.09 19.54
CA GLY A 266 19.28 -19.96 18.10
C GLY A 266 20.58 -19.87 17.28
N PRO A 267 20.43 -19.77 15.95
CA PRO A 267 21.51 -19.99 14.98
C PRO A 267 22.51 -18.84 14.84
N PHE A 268 22.21 -17.68 15.43
CA PHE A 268 23.06 -16.49 15.35
C PHE A 268 24.06 -16.39 16.51
N LEU A 269 24.10 -17.36 17.43
CA LEU A 269 25.10 -17.38 18.49
C LEU A 269 26.52 -17.47 17.90
N ARG A 270 27.40 -16.58 18.36
CA ARG A 270 28.80 -16.42 17.94
C ARG A 270 29.68 -16.23 19.17
N GLU A 271 30.98 -16.07 18.96
CA GLU A 271 31.96 -15.90 20.05
C GLU A 271 31.73 -14.63 20.86
N THR A 272 31.23 -13.58 20.21
CA THR A 272 30.89 -12.31 20.85
C THR A 272 29.43 -11.95 20.57
N GLU A 273 28.77 -11.32 21.54
CA GLU A 273 27.40 -10.83 21.37
C GLU A 273 27.28 -9.89 20.16
N ASN A 274 28.27 -9.00 19.95
CA ASN A 274 28.25 -8.10 18.81
C ASN A 274 28.16 -8.86 17.48
N GLN A 275 28.99 -9.89 17.29
CA GLN A 275 28.95 -10.71 16.08
C GLN A 275 27.59 -11.42 15.92
N SER A 276 26.98 -11.86 17.03
CA SER A 276 25.63 -12.42 17.02
C SER A 276 24.58 -11.42 16.58
N LEU A 277 24.62 -10.21 17.13
CA LEU A 277 23.68 -9.13 16.80
C LEU A 277 23.85 -8.68 15.35
N LEU A 278 25.08 -8.47 14.89
CA LEU A 278 25.35 -8.11 13.50
C LEU A 278 24.80 -9.19 12.54
N ALA A 279 25.08 -10.47 12.80
CA ALA A 279 24.59 -11.55 11.97
C ALA A 279 23.05 -11.62 11.94
N LEU A 280 22.41 -11.46 13.11
CA LEU A 280 20.96 -11.41 13.23
C LEU A 280 20.36 -10.22 12.47
N GLN A 281 20.91 -9.02 12.65
CA GLN A 281 20.42 -7.79 12.03
C GLN A 281 20.55 -7.85 10.50
N TRP A 282 21.68 -8.34 9.97
CA TRP A 282 21.84 -8.57 8.52
C TRP A 282 20.79 -9.53 7.98
N TRP A 283 20.52 -10.62 8.71
CA TRP A 283 19.49 -11.57 8.31
C TRP A 283 18.08 -10.95 8.34
N ILE A 284 17.74 -10.18 9.38
CA ILE A 284 16.46 -9.45 9.46
C ILE A 284 16.35 -8.47 8.30
N ALA A 285 17.40 -7.70 8.01
CA ALA A 285 17.40 -6.70 6.94
C ALA A 285 17.14 -7.35 5.58
N VAL A 286 17.91 -8.40 5.24
CA VAL A 286 17.74 -9.12 3.96
C VAL A 286 16.35 -9.74 3.86
N LEU A 287 15.89 -10.42 4.91
CA LEU A 287 14.57 -11.06 4.92
C LEU A 287 13.45 -10.03 4.79
N THR A 288 13.55 -8.91 5.50
CA THR A 288 12.55 -7.84 5.48
C THR A 288 12.49 -7.18 4.11
N ILE A 289 13.64 -6.80 3.54
CA ILE A 289 13.69 -6.15 2.22
C ILE A 289 13.12 -7.09 1.15
N THR A 290 13.55 -8.36 1.14
CA THR A 290 13.10 -9.34 0.14
C THR A 290 11.62 -9.67 0.27
N ALA A 291 11.13 -9.96 1.47
CA ALA A 291 9.73 -10.28 1.71
C ALA A 291 8.80 -9.08 1.44
N MET A 292 9.20 -7.87 1.84
CA MET A 292 8.43 -6.65 1.55
C MET A 292 8.43 -6.32 0.06
N ALA A 293 9.55 -6.46 -0.64
CA ALA A 293 9.64 -6.24 -2.09
C ALA A 293 8.77 -7.23 -2.86
N LEU A 294 8.79 -8.50 -2.45
CA LEU A 294 7.93 -9.54 -3.00
C LEU A 294 6.45 -9.24 -2.74
N SER A 295 6.09 -8.88 -1.51
CA SER A 295 4.70 -8.56 -1.12
C SER A 295 4.17 -7.34 -1.88
N ALA A 296 5.00 -6.30 -2.05
CA ALA A 296 4.69 -5.15 -2.88
C ALA A 296 4.50 -5.54 -4.36
N GLY A 297 5.34 -6.44 -4.89
CA GLY A 297 5.21 -6.94 -6.26
C GLY A 297 3.95 -7.76 -6.49
N MET A 298 3.55 -8.58 -5.51
CA MET A 298 2.29 -9.32 -5.56
C MET A 298 1.08 -8.39 -5.49
N ALA A 299 1.15 -7.33 -4.68
CA ALA A 299 0.10 -6.33 -4.63
C ALA A 299 -0.01 -5.51 -5.92
N GLU A 300 1.11 -5.11 -6.52
CA GLU A 300 1.14 -4.42 -7.81
C GLU A 300 0.55 -5.32 -8.91
N ARG A 301 0.96 -6.58 -8.96
CA ARG A 301 0.42 -7.56 -9.91
C ARG A 301 -1.08 -7.75 -9.76
N ARG A 302 -1.59 -7.90 -8.53
CA ARG A 302 -3.03 -8.02 -8.26
C ARG A 302 -3.82 -6.79 -8.72
N ARG A 303 -3.30 -5.58 -8.49
CA ARG A 303 -3.93 -4.34 -8.97
C ARG A 303 -4.01 -4.30 -10.49
N ILE A 304 -2.92 -4.66 -11.18
CA ILE A 304 -2.89 -4.72 -12.65
C ILE A 304 -3.87 -5.77 -13.18
N GLU A 305 -3.94 -6.95 -12.55
CA GLU A 305 -4.90 -7.99 -12.92
C GLU A 305 -6.36 -7.53 -12.71
N GLU A 306 -6.67 -6.85 -11.60
CA GLU A 306 -8.00 -6.29 -11.33
C GLU A 306 -8.38 -5.21 -12.36
N GLU A 307 -7.48 -4.27 -12.66
CA GLU A 307 -7.70 -3.24 -13.68
C GLU A 307 -7.93 -3.86 -15.07
N LEU A 308 -7.14 -4.87 -15.42
CA LEU A 308 -7.29 -5.60 -16.69
C LEU A 308 -8.64 -6.32 -16.77
N GLN A 309 -9.09 -6.95 -15.69
CA GLN A 309 -10.40 -7.63 -15.65
C GLN A 309 -11.55 -6.63 -15.78
N GLN A 310 -11.45 -5.46 -15.14
CA GLN A 310 -12.45 -4.40 -15.29
C GLN A 310 -12.52 -3.89 -16.73
N GLN A 311 -11.38 -3.64 -17.37
CA GLN A 311 -11.34 -3.22 -18.77
C GLN A 311 -11.90 -4.30 -19.70
N LYS A 312 -11.57 -5.57 -19.48
CA LYS A 312 -12.14 -6.69 -20.25
C LYS A 312 -13.66 -6.75 -20.12
N ALA A 313 -14.21 -6.58 -18.91
CA ALA A 313 -15.65 -6.57 -18.68
C ALA A 313 -16.35 -5.43 -19.43
N VAL A 314 -15.75 -4.23 -19.47
CA VAL A 314 -16.28 -3.08 -20.23
C VAL A 314 -16.27 -3.36 -21.74
N VAL A 315 -15.19 -3.94 -22.27
CA VAL A 315 -15.11 -4.29 -23.70
C VAL A 315 -16.10 -5.39 -24.06
N GLU A 316 -16.23 -6.42 -23.22
CA GLU A 316 -17.13 -7.54 -23.48
C GLU A 316 -18.60 -7.11 -23.45
N THR A 317 -18.98 -6.24 -22.51
CA THR A 317 -20.33 -5.66 -22.46
C THR A 317 -20.62 -4.81 -23.70
N ALA A 318 -19.70 -3.95 -24.11
CA ALA A 318 -19.85 -3.17 -25.34
C ALA A 318 -19.99 -4.05 -26.59
N ASN A 319 -19.22 -5.15 -26.68
CA ASN A 319 -19.30 -6.07 -27.81
C ASN A 319 -20.64 -6.81 -27.83
N ARG A 320 -21.13 -7.28 -26.68
CA ARG A 320 -22.47 -7.91 -26.58
C ARG A 320 -23.59 -6.96 -26.97
N THR A 321 -23.52 -5.70 -26.56
CA THR A 321 -24.51 -4.68 -26.97
C THR A 321 -24.48 -4.46 -28.49
N LYS A 322 -23.28 -4.42 -29.09
CA LYS A 322 -23.13 -4.32 -30.55
C LYS A 322 -23.72 -5.54 -31.27
N ASP A 323 -23.43 -6.76 -30.80
CA ASP A 323 -23.95 -7.99 -31.42
C ASP A 323 -25.48 -8.06 -31.32
N HIS A 324 -26.04 -7.70 -30.16
CA HIS A 324 -27.49 -7.60 -29.97
C HIS A 324 -28.11 -6.56 -30.90
N PHE A 325 -27.49 -5.39 -31.03
CA PHE A 325 -27.92 -4.36 -31.97
C PHE A 325 -27.91 -4.86 -33.42
N LEU A 326 -26.81 -5.50 -33.87
CA LEU A 326 -26.73 -6.06 -35.23
C LEU A 326 -27.76 -7.16 -35.50
N ALA A 327 -28.04 -8.01 -34.51
CA ALA A 327 -29.07 -9.04 -34.62
C ALA A 327 -30.49 -8.42 -34.71
N MET A 328 -30.79 -7.42 -33.86
CA MET A 328 -32.04 -6.66 -33.93
C MET A 328 -32.21 -5.99 -35.29
N LEU A 329 -31.18 -5.27 -35.76
CA LEU A 329 -31.20 -4.62 -37.07
C LEU A 329 -31.47 -5.60 -38.21
N SER A 330 -30.82 -6.77 -38.18
CA SER A 330 -31.00 -7.79 -39.20
C SER A 330 -32.43 -8.33 -39.22
N HIS A 331 -33.08 -8.45 -38.05
CA HIS A 331 -34.47 -8.87 -37.95
C HIS A 331 -35.42 -7.79 -38.47
N GLU A 332 -35.28 -6.56 -38.01
CA GLU A 332 -36.15 -5.43 -38.38
C GLU A 332 -36.07 -5.10 -39.88
N LEU A 333 -34.91 -5.26 -40.51
CA LEU A 333 -34.76 -5.10 -41.96
C LEU A 333 -35.40 -6.26 -42.75
N ARG A 334 -35.33 -7.49 -42.24
CA ARG A 334 -35.88 -8.68 -42.93
C ARG A 334 -37.42 -8.73 -42.90
N THR A 335 -38.05 -8.27 -41.83
CA THR A 335 -39.51 -8.32 -41.64
C THR A 335 -40.29 -7.65 -42.79
N PRO A 336 -40.01 -6.39 -43.21
CA PRO A 336 -40.71 -5.76 -44.33
C PRO A 336 -40.31 -6.32 -45.70
N LEU A 337 -39.12 -6.91 -45.84
CA LEU A 337 -38.65 -7.52 -47.10
C LEU A 337 -39.35 -8.86 -47.41
N THR A 338 -39.71 -9.64 -46.39
CA THR A 338 -40.32 -10.97 -46.59
C THR A 338 -41.65 -10.91 -47.39
N PRO A 339 -42.62 -10.02 -47.05
CA PRO A 339 -43.83 -9.84 -47.85
C PRO A 339 -43.53 -9.37 -49.28
N VAL A 340 -42.58 -8.45 -49.47
CA VAL A 340 -42.23 -7.92 -50.80
C VAL A 340 -41.81 -9.04 -51.74
N ILE A 341 -40.88 -9.90 -51.30
CA ILE A 341 -40.39 -11.03 -52.10
C ILE A 341 -41.54 -12.00 -52.41
N SER A 342 -42.34 -12.39 -51.40
CA SER A 342 -43.46 -13.32 -51.60
C SER A 342 -44.53 -12.78 -52.56
N THR A 343 -44.80 -11.47 -52.52
CA THR A 343 -45.78 -10.85 -53.42
C THR A 343 -45.24 -10.76 -54.85
N LEU A 344 -43.94 -10.50 -55.02
CA LEU A 344 -43.27 -10.51 -56.33
C LEU A 344 -43.26 -11.92 -56.94
N GLU A 345 -42.90 -12.95 -56.18
CA GLU A 345 -42.94 -14.35 -56.63
C GLU A 345 -44.35 -14.76 -57.06
N SER A 346 -45.39 -14.33 -56.34
CA SER A 346 -46.79 -14.64 -56.69
C SER A 346 -47.23 -13.99 -58.00
N LEU A 347 -46.78 -12.75 -58.26
CA LEU A 347 -47.05 -12.03 -59.51
C LEU A 347 -46.30 -12.61 -60.72
N GLU A 348 -45.17 -13.31 -60.50
CA GLU A 348 -44.43 -14.00 -61.56
C GLU A 348 -45.03 -15.35 -61.94
N ILE A 349 -45.69 -16.05 -61.00
CA ILE A 349 -46.25 -17.39 -61.22
C ILE A 349 -47.60 -17.34 -61.95
N GLU A 350 -48.47 -16.38 -61.62
CA GLU A 350 -49.78 -16.21 -62.28
C GLU A 350 -50.01 -14.77 -62.74
N PRO A 351 -50.51 -14.54 -63.98
CA PRO A 351 -50.88 -13.20 -64.44
C PRO A 351 -52.11 -12.71 -63.66
N ALA A 352 -51.87 -11.95 -62.60
CA ALA A 352 -52.89 -11.40 -61.72
C ALA A 352 -53.88 -10.48 -62.48
N GLN A 353 -55.14 -10.44 -62.03
CA GLN A 353 -56.09 -9.44 -62.51
C GLN A 353 -55.59 -8.02 -62.19
N LYS A 354 -56.07 -7.04 -62.98
CA LYS A 354 -55.64 -5.63 -62.88
C LYS A 354 -55.77 -5.04 -61.47
N ASP A 355 -56.81 -5.44 -60.72
CA ASP A 355 -57.04 -4.99 -59.34
C ASP A 355 -56.11 -5.67 -58.31
N ASP A 356 -55.82 -6.97 -58.46
CA ASP A 356 -54.87 -7.69 -57.60
C ASP A 356 -53.44 -7.17 -57.76
N THR A 357 -53.04 -6.84 -58.99
CA THR A 357 -51.72 -6.25 -59.29
C THR A 357 -51.55 -4.89 -58.60
N LYS A 358 -52.62 -4.09 -58.57
CA LYS A 358 -52.59 -2.74 -57.97
C LYS A 358 -52.48 -2.81 -56.44
N SER A 359 -53.16 -3.77 -55.82
CA SER A 359 -53.06 -4.05 -54.38
C SER A 359 -51.67 -4.56 -54.00
N ALA A 360 -51.11 -5.49 -54.78
CA ALA A 360 -49.76 -6.00 -54.57
C ALA A 360 -48.68 -4.90 -54.66
N LEU A 361 -48.75 -4.04 -55.69
CA LEU A 361 -47.87 -2.88 -55.83
C LEU A 361 -47.99 -1.89 -54.65
N ALA A 362 -49.19 -1.69 -54.11
CA ALA A 362 -49.40 -0.84 -52.93
C ALA A 362 -48.76 -1.44 -51.67
N MET A 363 -48.84 -2.76 -51.48
CA MET A 363 -48.17 -3.47 -50.38
C MET A 363 -46.65 -3.37 -50.50
N ILE A 364 -46.10 -3.58 -51.70
CA ILE A 364 -44.66 -3.45 -51.95
C ILE A 364 -44.18 -2.04 -51.65
N ARG A 365 -44.88 -1.01 -52.16
CA ARG A 365 -44.55 0.40 -51.90
C ARG A 365 -44.51 0.71 -50.41
N ARG A 366 -45.54 0.31 -49.66
CA ARG A 366 -45.61 0.53 -48.21
C ARG A 366 -44.44 -0.12 -47.47
N ASN A 367 -44.05 -1.35 -47.83
CA ASN A 367 -42.93 -2.02 -47.17
C ASN A 367 -41.57 -1.38 -47.51
N ILE A 368 -41.38 -0.90 -48.74
CA ILE A 368 -40.17 -0.16 -49.13
C ILE A 368 -40.10 1.19 -48.39
N GLU A 369 -41.23 1.88 -48.23
CA GLU A 369 -41.32 3.12 -47.44
C GLU A 369 -40.96 2.87 -45.97
N LEU A 370 -41.45 1.77 -45.38
CA LEU A 370 -41.07 1.34 -44.02
C LEU A 370 -39.57 1.03 -43.91
N GLU A 371 -38.99 0.33 -44.87
CA GLU A 371 -37.55 -0.01 -44.85
C GLU A 371 -36.68 1.26 -45.00
N THR A 372 -37.08 2.19 -45.85
CA THR A 372 -36.41 3.48 -46.03
C THR A 372 -36.39 4.27 -44.72
N GLN A 373 -37.53 4.34 -44.04
CA GLN A 373 -37.64 5.01 -42.74
C GLN A 373 -36.78 4.34 -41.67
N LEU A 374 -36.75 3.00 -41.64
CA LEU A 374 -35.89 2.22 -40.75
C LEU A 374 -34.39 2.49 -40.98
N ILE A 375 -33.97 2.62 -42.24
CA ILE A 375 -32.58 2.96 -42.60
C ILE A 375 -32.24 4.39 -42.14
N ASP A 376 -33.14 5.35 -42.35
CA ASP A 376 -32.94 6.73 -41.93
C ASP A 376 -32.82 6.84 -40.40
N ASP A 377 -33.72 6.18 -39.66
CA ASP A 377 -33.67 6.13 -38.19
C ASP A 377 -32.35 5.52 -37.67
N LEU A 378 -31.81 4.51 -38.37
CA LEU A 378 -30.55 3.83 -38.06
C LEU A 378 -29.33 4.73 -38.34
N LEU A 379 -29.37 5.50 -39.44
CA LEU A 379 -28.35 6.50 -39.75
C LEU A 379 -28.33 7.62 -38.71
N ASP A 380 -29.50 8.08 -38.26
CA ASP A 380 -29.58 9.08 -37.21
C ASP A 380 -29.12 8.55 -35.86
N PHE A 381 -29.45 7.30 -35.52
CA PHE A 381 -28.92 6.64 -34.32
C PHE A 381 -27.39 6.54 -34.35
N THR A 382 -26.78 6.16 -35.48
CA THR A 382 -25.32 6.09 -35.60
C THR A 382 -24.64 7.46 -35.54
N ARG A 383 -25.31 8.53 -36.00
CA ARG A 383 -24.85 9.92 -35.83
C ARG A 383 -24.89 10.35 -34.36
N ILE A 384 -25.94 10.00 -33.62
CA ILE A 384 -26.04 10.23 -32.17
C ILE A 384 -24.93 9.47 -31.45
N ALA A 385 -24.77 8.17 -31.70
CA ALA A 385 -23.80 7.32 -31.01
C ALA A 385 -22.34 7.73 -31.24
N ARG A 386 -22.04 8.45 -32.33
CA ARG A 386 -20.70 8.99 -32.64
C ARG A 386 -20.53 10.45 -32.22
N ASP A 387 -21.49 11.03 -31.49
CA ASP A 387 -21.49 12.43 -31.06
C ASP A 387 -21.41 13.42 -32.24
N LYS A 388 -21.92 13.02 -33.40
CA LYS A 388 -21.91 13.81 -34.64
C LYS A 388 -23.25 14.49 -34.95
N MET A 389 -24.27 14.27 -34.12
CA MET A 389 -25.56 14.94 -34.28
C MET A 389 -25.46 16.39 -33.83
N GLN A 390 -25.52 17.33 -34.78
CA GLN A 390 -25.56 18.75 -34.48
C GLN A 390 -27.02 19.21 -34.37
N LEU A 391 -27.43 19.61 -33.16
CA LEU A 391 -28.76 20.17 -32.93
C LEU A 391 -28.80 21.63 -33.37
N ARG A 392 -29.71 21.96 -34.27
CA ARG A 392 -29.97 23.34 -34.69
C ARG A 392 -31.13 23.90 -33.85
N PHE A 393 -30.80 24.70 -32.85
CA PHE A 393 -31.81 25.37 -32.04
C PHE A 393 -32.35 26.60 -32.77
N VAL A 394 -33.65 26.60 -33.05
CA VAL A 394 -34.40 27.71 -33.65
C VAL A 394 -35.71 27.91 -32.88
N PRO A 395 -36.22 29.14 -32.74
CA PRO A 395 -37.53 29.37 -32.13
C PRO A 395 -38.62 28.73 -32.99
N VAL A 396 -39.44 27.85 -32.40
CA VAL A 396 -40.55 27.18 -33.08
C VAL A 396 -41.85 27.50 -32.33
N ASP A 397 -42.89 27.86 -33.06
CA ASP A 397 -44.23 28.03 -32.52
C ASP A 397 -44.82 26.65 -32.19
N ALA A 398 -45.12 26.43 -30.90
CA ALA A 398 -45.62 25.15 -30.40
C ALA A 398 -46.99 24.76 -30.99
N HIS A 399 -47.86 25.72 -31.32
CA HIS A 399 -49.17 25.41 -31.90
C HIS A 399 -49.03 24.92 -33.34
N LEU A 400 -48.14 25.53 -34.11
CA LEU A 400 -47.81 25.11 -35.48
C LEU A 400 -47.04 23.79 -35.53
N ALA A 401 -46.18 23.53 -34.53
CA ALA A 401 -45.40 22.30 -34.46
C ALA A 401 -46.28 21.07 -34.21
N ILE A 402 -47.29 21.17 -33.34
CA ILE A 402 -48.15 20.04 -32.97
C ILE A 402 -49.18 19.70 -34.06
N LEU A 403 -49.56 20.66 -34.91
CA LEU A 403 -50.49 20.44 -36.03
C LEU A 403 -49.86 19.72 -37.25
N ASN A 404 -48.52 19.66 -37.31
CA ASN A 404 -47.75 19.09 -38.42
C ASN A 404 -47.04 17.78 -38.07
N VAL A 405 -47.31 17.23 -36.88
CA VAL A 405 -46.96 15.85 -36.49
C VAL A 405 -48.12 14.95 -36.87
#